data_AF-A0A259A0P9-F1
#
_entry.id   AF-A0A259A0P9-F1
#
_cell.length_a   1.000
_cell.length_b   1.000
_cell.length_c   1.000
_cell.angle_alpha   90.00
_cell.angle_beta   90.00
_cell.angle_gamma   90.00
#
_symmetry.space_group_name_H-M   'P 1'
#
loop_
_entity.id
_entity.type
_entity.pdbx_description
1 polymer ?
#
loop_
_entity_poly.entity_id
_entity_poly.type
_entity_poly.pdbx_seq_one_letter_code
_entity_poly.pdbx_strand_id
1 'polypeptide(L)' 'MPREPEPAPSPRSRCASSDLADFDVSELDIDAAIAACEGDARATIRALLVAYAMLERDMSLRASAGFMRRPARPRRPAG' A
#
# COMPACT_ATOMS: atom_id res chain seq x y z
N MET A 1 -25.65 -40.37 15.50
CA MET A 1 -24.93 -39.10 15.73
C MET A 1 -25.32 -38.13 14.62
N PRO A 2 -25.93 -36.96 14.94
CA PRO A 2 -26.19 -35.95 13.92
C PRO A 2 -24.85 -35.40 13.38
N ARG A 3 -24.75 -35.21 12.07
CA ARG A 3 -23.58 -34.56 11.43
C ARG A 3 -23.69 -33.06 11.68
N GLU A 4 -22.65 -32.45 12.25
CA GLU A 4 -22.59 -31.00 12.41
C GLU A 4 -22.56 -30.30 11.03
N PRO A 5 -23.26 -29.17 10.87
CA PRO A 5 -23.21 -28.40 9.64
C PRO A 5 -21.83 -27.73 9.50
N GLU A 6 -21.25 -27.90 8.32
CA GLU A 6 -19.97 -27.29 7.93
C GLU A 6 -20.01 -25.76 8.17
N PRO A 7 -18.98 -25.16 8.79
CA PRO A 7 -18.98 -23.71 9.01
C PRO A 7 -18.89 -22.99 7.65
N ALA A 8 -19.85 -22.08 7.43
CA ALA A 8 -19.89 -21.24 6.23
C ALA A 8 -18.55 -20.53 5.99
N PRO A 9 -18.12 -20.36 4.71
CA PRO A 9 -16.87 -19.68 4.40
C PRO A 9 -16.90 -18.26 4.98
N SER A 10 -16.01 -18.00 5.94
CA SER A 10 -15.79 -16.69 6.52
C SER A 10 -15.46 -15.69 5.40
N PRO A 11 -16.05 -14.48 5.36
CA PRO A 11 -15.68 -13.45 4.39
C PRO A 11 -14.34 -12.80 4.80
N ARG A 12 -13.30 -13.61 4.97
CA ARG A 12 -11.95 -13.10 5.16
C ARG A 12 -11.37 -12.76 3.80
N SER A 13 -11.13 -11.46 3.63
CA SER A 13 -10.12 -10.90 2.74
C SER A 13 -10.41 -10.99 1.24
N ARG A 14 -11.35 -10.16 0.76
CA ARG A 14 -11.41 -9.76 -0.66
C ARG A 14 -10.74 -8.40 -0.91
N CYS A 15 -9.69 -8.07 -0.17
CA CYS A 15 -8.94 -6.82 -0.39
C CYS A 15 -7.44 -7.01 -0.68
N ALA A 16 -6.94 -8.23 -0.83
CA ALA A 16 -5.49 -8.49 -0.88
C ALA A 16 -4.95 -8.83 -2.27
N SER A 17 -5.61 -8.40 -3.35
CA SER A 17 -5.22 -8.82 -4.72
C SER A 17 -5.12 -7.68 -5.74
N SER A 18 -5.28 -6.41 -5.34
CA SER A 18 -5.14 -5.27 -6.25
C SER A 18 -3.79 -4.57 -6.20
N ASP A 19 -2.96 -4.78 -5.17
CA ASP A 19 -1.78 -3.94 -4.95
C ASP A 19 -0.46 -4.45 -5.58
N LEU A 20 -0.37 -5.71 -6.02
CA LEU A 20 0.89 -6.26 -6.55
C LEU A 20 1.11 -5.98 -8.05
N ALA A 21 0.03 -5.66 -8.80
CA ALA A 21 0.11 -5.42 -10.23
C ALA A 21 0.60 -4.00 -10.59
N ASP A 22 0.51 -3.05 -9.65
CA ASP A 22 0.91 -1.65 -9.88
C ASP A 22 2.42 -1.41 -9.70
N PHE A 23 3.16 -2.39 -9.17
CA PHE A 23 4.61 -2.32 -8.97
C PHE A 23 5.35 -3.28 -9.91
N ASP A 24 5.15 -3.13 -11.22
CA ASP A 24 5.94 -3.86 -12.21
C ASP A 24 7.33 -3.19 -12.32
N VAL A 25 8.28 -3.66 -11.52
CA VAL A 25 9.68 -3.22 -11.57
C VAL A 25 10.36 -3.99 -12.70
N SER A 26 10.81 -3.29 -13.74
CA SER A 26 11.47 -3.96 -14.87
C SER A 26 12.89 -4.39 -14.50
N GLU A 27 13.40 -5.42 -15.16
CA GLU A 27 14.81 -5.83 -15.04
C GLU A 27 15.77 -4.66 -15.34
N LEU A 28 15.37 -3.76 -16.25
CA LEU A 28 16.15 -2.57 -16.58
C LEU A 28 16.23 -1.58 -15.41
N ASP A 29 15.17 -1.46 -14.61
CA ASP A 29 15.17 -0.63 -13.39
C ASP A 29 16.06 -1.26 -12.30
N ILE A 30 16.07 -2.59 -12.21
CA ILE A 30 16.95 -3.33 -11.30
C ILE A 30 18.41 -3.12 -11.69
N ASP A 31 18.75 -3.29 -12.96
CA ASP A 31 20.10 -3.07 -13.49
C ASP A 31 20.56 -1.62 -13.26
N ALA A 32 19.67 -0.65 -13.47
CA ALA A 32 19.95 0.75 -13.22
C ALA A 32 20.25 1.02 -11.72
N ALA A 33 19.49 0.42 -10.80
CA ALA A 33 19.71 0.56 -9.37
C ALA A 33 21.04 -0.07 -8.91
N ILE A 34 21.41 -1.21 -9.49
CA ILE A 34 22.70 -1.87 -9.24
C ILE A 34 23.85 -1.01 -9.78
N ALA A 35 23.71 -0.50 -11.01
CA ALA A 35 24.72 0.36 -11.65
C ALA A 35 24.94 1.67 -10.87
N ALA A 36 23.88 2.27 -10.33
CA ALA A 36 23.97 3.47 -9.50
C ALA A 36 24.75 3.25 -8.19
N CYS A 37 24.87 2.00 -7.75
CA CYS A 37 25.65 1.60 -6.58
C CYS A 37 27.00 0.95 -6.95
N GLU A 38 27.49 1.20 -8.16
CA GLU A 38 28.77 0.67 -8.67
C GLU A 38 28.83 -0.88 -8.65
N GLY A 39 27.67 -1.55 -8.72
CA GLY A 39 27.58 -3.00 -8.64
C GLY A 39 27.64 -3.60 -7.22
N ASP A 40 27.73 -2.79 -6.17
CA ASP A 40 27.68 -3.30 -4.78
C ASP A 40 26.24 -3.64 -4.38
N ALA A 41 25.91 -4.93 -4.44
CA ALA A 41 24.61 -5.45 -4.03
C ALA A 41 24.21 -5.06 -2.59
N ARG A 42 25.16 -4.98 -1.64
CA ARG A 42 24.86 -4.59 -0.26
C ARG A 42 24.55 -3.10 -0.17
N ALA A 43 25.23 -2.26 -0.95
CA ALA A 43 24.91 -0.84 -1.05
C ALA A 43 23.54 -0.63 -1.69
N THR A 44 23.22 -1.33 -2.78
CA THR A 44 21.90 -1.27 -3.43
C THR A 44 20.78 -1.65 -2.48
N ILE A 45 20.90 -2.77 -1.76
CA ILE A 45 19.89 -3.20 -0.79
C ILE A 45 19.70 -2.15 0.30
N ARG A 46 20.78 -1.59 0.85
CA ARG A 46 20.68 -0.51 1.86
C ARG A 46 19.98 0.73 1.31
N ALA A 47 20.31 1.15 0.10
CA ALA A 47 19.69 2.30 -0.54
C ALA A 47 18.18 2.09 -0.72
N LEU A 48 17.75 0.90 -1.19
CA LEU A 48 16.34 0.55 -1.35
C LEU A 48 15.58 0.55 -0.02
N LEU A 49 16.17 -0.02 1.03
CA LEU A 49 15.55 -0.03 2.36
C LEU A 49 15.36 1.39 2.93
N VAL A 50 16.34 2.26 2.74
CA VAL A 50 16.24 3.68 3.16
C VAL A 50 15.16 4.40 2.36
N ALA A 51 15.13 4.21 1.03
CA ALA A 51 14.11 4.80 0.17
C ALA A 51 12.70 4.35 0.56
N TYR A 52 12.51 3.06 0.86
CA TYR A 52 11.25 2.52 1.34
C TYR A 52 10.81 3.14 2.67
N ALA A 53 11.71 3.22 3.66
CA ALA A 53 11.40 3.84 4.95
C ALA A 53 11.03 5.32 4.83
N MET A 54 11.67 6.04 3.90
CA MET A 54 11.31 7.44 3.59
C MET A 54 9.91 7.52 2.95
N LEU A 55 9.61 6.64 1.99
CA LEU A 55 8.31 6.60 1.34
C LEU A 55 7.18 6.29 2.33
N GLU A 56 7.38 5.31 3.22
CA GLU A 56 6.40 4.95 4.25
C GLU A 56 6.11 6.13 5.19
N ARG A 57 7.16 6.88 5.56
CA ARG A 57 7.02 8.10 6.35
C ARG A 57 6.23 9.17 5.59
N ASP A 58 6.55 9.40 4.33
CA ASP A 58 5.87 10.39 3.49
C ASP A 58 4.39 10.05 3.28
N MET A 59 4.08 8.78 3.02
CA MET A 59 2.70 8.28 2.94
C MET A 59 1.96 8.50 4.25
N SER A 60 2.59 8.18 5.39
CA SER A 60 2.00 8.39 6.72
C SER A 60 1.67 9.85 6.99
N LEU A 61 2.54 10.78 6.56
CA LEU A 61 2.29 12.22 6.67
C LEU A 61 1.12 12.66 5.76
N ARG A 62 1.09 12.19 4.52
CA ARG A 62 0.07 12.59 3.51
C ARG A 62 -1.30 11.97 3.75
N ALA A 63 -1.37 10.78 4.35
CA ALA A 63 -2.64 10.09 4.64
C ALA A 63 -3.55 10.88 5.60
N SER A 64 -2.98 11.78 6.41
CA SER A 64 -3.72 12.52 7.45
C SER A 64 -4.48 13.77 6.96
N ALA A 65 -4.37 14.18 5.69
CA ALA A 65 -4.98 15.44 5.20
C ALA A 65 -6.41 15.30 4.65
N GLY A 66 -6.88 14.08 4.35
CA GLY A 66 -8.09 13.85 3.54
C GLY A 66 -9.40 13.61 4.32
N PHE A 67 -9.35 13.04 5.52
CA PHE A 67 -10.58 12.63 6.22
C PHE A 67 -11.32 13.81 6.91
N MET A 68 -10.67 14.96 7.07
CA MET A 68 -11.20 16.12 7.80
C MET A 68 -11.96 17.14 6.92
N ARG A 69 -12.17 16.88 5.61
CA ARG A 69 -12.83 17.86 4.72
C ARG A 69 -14.18 17.37 4.20
N ARG A 70 -15.21 17.47 5.06
CA ARG A 70 -16.38 18.37 4.89
C ARG A 70 -17.45 18.02 5.93
N PRO A 71 -17.74 18.85 6.95
CA PRO A 71 -19.00 18.71 7.65
C PRO A 71 -20.11 18.91 6.62
N ALA A 72 -20.99 17.91 6.50
CA ALA A 72 -22.19 18.01 5.68
C ALA A 72 -22.90 19.32 6.04
N ARG A 73 -23.02 20.24 5.08
CA ARG A 73 -23.81 21.45 5.31
C ARG A 73 -25.21 21.01 5.74
N PRO A 74 -25.75 21.47 6.88
CA PRO A 74 -27.13 21.17 7.23
C PRO A 74 -28.03 21.75 6.13
N ARG A 75 -28.88 20.91 5.55
CA ARG A 75 -29.94 21.36 4.64
C ARG A 75 -30.89 22.25 5.44
N ARG A 76 -30.90 23.53 5.13
CA ARG A 76 -31.88 24.49 5.65
C ARG A 76 -33.22 24.19 4.95
N PRO A 77 -34.30 23.81 5.65
CA PRO A 77 -35.61 23.70 5.01
C PRO A 77 -36.04 25.09 4.55
N ALA A 78 -36.47 25.19 3.29
CA ALA A 78 -37.14 26.36 2.75
C ALA A 78 -38.49 26.54 3.45
N GLY A 79 -38.89 27.80 3.66
CA GLY A 79 -40.07 28.18 4.42
C GLY A 79 -41.40 27.77 3.81
#